data_AF-W2TQG8-F1
#
_entry.id   AF-W2TQG8-F1
#
_cell.length_a   1.000
_cell.length_b   1.000
_cell.length_c   1.000
_cell.angle_alpha   90.00
_cell.angle_beta   90.00
_cell.angle_gamma   90.00
#
_symmetry.space_group_name_H-M   'P 1'
#
loop_
_entity.id
_entity.type
_entity.pdbx_description
1 polymer ?
#
loop_
_entity_poly.entity_id
_entity_poly.type
_entity_poly.pdbx_seq_one_letter_code
_entity_poly.pdbx_strand_id
1 'polypeptide(L)' 'MKVFERVLEARLRKIVSVSLNQCGFVKDCSTIDAIHAVRILLEKHREKNRKSPSLELRTQ' A
#
# COMPACT_ATOMS: atom_id res chain seq x y z
N MET A 1 3.70 17.80 -25.86
CA MET A 1 2.91 17.12 -24.80
C MET A 1 3.71 16.82 -23.53
N LYS A 2 4.94 16.28 -23.60
CA LYS A 2 5.77 15.96 -22.40
C LYS A 2 6.04 17.10 -21.42
N VAL A 3 6.12 18.34 -21.90
CA VAL A 3 6.27 19.52 -21.03
C VAL A 3 5.04 19.73 -20.15
N PHE A 4 3.85 19.53 -20.71
CA PHE A 4 2.59 19.68 -19.97
C PHE A 4 2.44 18.60 -18.90
N GLU A 5 2.83 17.35 -19.19
CA GLU A 5 2.87 16.25 -18.21
C GLU A 5 3.74 16.63 -17.00
N ARG A 6 4.95 17.14 -17.23
CA ARG A 6 5.87 17.56 -16.15
C ARG A 6 5.31 18.72 -15.32
N VAL A 7 4.68 19.71 -15.97
CA VAL A 7 4.05 20.84 -15.27
C VAL A 7 2.90 20.37 -14.40
N LEU A 8 2.05 19.47 -14.91
CA LEU A 8 0.93 18.92 -14.16
C LEU A 8 1.42 18.09 -12.96
N GLU A 9 2.41 17.22 -13.17
CA GLU A 9 3.03 16.43 -12.10
C GLU A 9 3.57 17.32 -10.97
N ALA A 10 4.32 18.37 -11.32
CA ALA A 10 4.90 19.29 -10.34
C ALA A 10 3.83 20.06 -9.54
N ARG A 11 2.69 20.38 -10.17
CA ARG A 11 1.56 21.02 -9.49
C ARG A 11 0.81 20.05 -8.58
N LEU A 12 0.57 18.83 -9.05
CA LEU A 12 -0.10 17.78 -8.27
C LEU A 12 0.69 17.45 -7.01
N ARG A 13 2.01 17.25 -7.11
CA ARG A 13 2.89 16.96 -5.96
C ARG A 13 2.86 18.02 -4.86
N LYS A 14 2.44 19.26 -5.15
CA LYS A 14 2.31 20.34 -4.15
C LYS A 14 0.98 20.31 -3.39
N ILE A 15 -0.06 19.71 -3.98
CA ILE A 15 -1.43 19.75 -3.42
C ILE A 15 -1.89 18.38 -2.88
N VAL A 16 -1.31 17.28 -3.36
CA VAL A 16 -1.67 15.93 -2.92
C VAL A 16 -0.70 15.44 -1.84
N SER A 17 -1.25 14.91 -0.75
CA SER A 17 -0.48 14.15 0.23
C SER A 17 -0.39 12.69 -0.21
N VAL A 18 0.83 12.16 -0.27
CA VAL A 18 1.07 10.74 -0.55
C VAL A 18 0.98 9.95 0.75
N SER A 19 0.18 8.88 0.77
CA SER A 19 0.13 7.97 1.93
C SER A 19 1.42 7.17 2.04
N LEU A 20 1.86 6.83 3.25
CA LEU A 20 3.06 6.01 3.50
C LEU A 20 3.05 4.65 2.78
N ASN A 21 1.86 4.10 2.50
CA ASN A 21 1.68 2.82 1.83
C ASN A 21 1.61 2.94 0.29
N GLN A 22 1.75 4.14 -0.26
CA GLN A 22 1.73 4.37 -1.70
C GLN A 22 3.14 4.22 -2.26
N CYS A 23 3.27 3.39 -3.30
CA CYS A 23 4.53 3.17 -4.00
C CYS A 23 4.48 3.51 -5.49
N GLY A 24 3.28 3.67 -6.05
CA GLY A 24 3.13 4.19 -7.41
C GLY A 24 3.42 5.69 -7.46
N PHE A 25 4.18 6.14 -8.46
CA PHE A 25 4.51 7.56 -8.69
C PHE A 25 5.28 8.25 -7.54
N VAL A 26 5.81 7.45 -6.61
CA VAL A 26 6.67 7.90 -5.50
C VAL A 26 8.13 7.73 -5.91
N LYS A 27 8.92 8.78 -5.73
CA LYS A 27 10.36 8.70 -5.96
C LYS A 27 10.94 7.70 -4.97
N ASP A 28 11.85 6.85 -5.43
CA ASP A 28 12.57 5.88 -4.59
C ASP A 28 11.67 4.79 -3.96
N CYS A 29 10.41 4.60 -4.42
CA CYS A 29 9.64 3.37 -4.17
C CYS A 29 9.47 2.55 -5.45
N SER A 30 9.78 1.26 -5.39
CA SER A 30 9.63 0.31 -6.48
C SER A 30 8.39 -0.58 -6.32
N THR A 31 8.02 -1.29 -7.39
CA THR A 31 6.99 -2.34 -7.32
C THR A 31 7.37 -3.47 -6.35
N ILE A 32 8.68 -3.72 -6.17
CA ILE A 32 9.18 -4.74 -5.24
C ILE A 32 8.83 -4.35 -3.81
N ASP A 33 9.04 -3.08 -3.45
CA ASP A 33 8.71 -2.56 -2.12
C ASP A 33 7.20 -2.67 -1.84
N ALA A 34 6.36 -2.39 -2.84
CA ALA A 34 4.92 -2.56 -2.74
C ALA A 34 4.52 -4.03 -2.48
N ILE A 35 5.08 -4.97 -3.25
CA ILE A 35 4.84 -6.41 -3.06
C ILE A 35 5.31 -6.86 -1.67
N HIS A 36 6.47 -6.38 -1.23
CA HIS A 36 7.03 -6.72 0.07
C HIS A 36 6.13 -6.22 1.21
N ALA A 37 5.65 -4.97 1.14
CA ALA A 37 4.74 -4.41 2.12
C ALA A 37 3.42 -5.20 2.20
N VAL A 38 2.83 -5.57 1.06
CA VAL A 38 1.63 -6.40 1.00
C VAL A 38 1.88 -7.77 1.63
N ARG A 39 3.02 -8.40 1.35
CA ARG A 39 3.38 -9.69 1.95
C ARG A 39 3.50 -9.61 3.47
N ILE A 40 4.19 -8.60 3.99
CA ILE A 40 4.29 -8.38 5.45
C ILE A 40 2.90 -8.21 6.07
N LEU A 41 2.01 -7.44 5.42
CA LEU A 41 0.66 -7.23 5.89
C LEU A 41 -0.13 -8.54 5.97
N LEU A 42 -0.05 -9.38 4.94
CA LEU A 42 -0.73 -10.67 4.88
C LEU A 42 -0.22 -11.64 5.96
N GLU A 43 1.09 -11.73 6.18
CA GLU A 43 1.66 -12.59 7.23
C GLU A 43 1.21 -12.13 8.63
N LYS A 44 1.27 -10.83 8.92
CA LYS A 44 0.79 -10.28 10.20
C LYS A 44 -0.70 -10.55 10.43
N HIS A 45 -1.52 -10.44 9.38
CA HIS A 45 -2.94 -10.77 9.45
C HIS A 45 -3.16 -12.26 9.75
N ARG A 46 -2.43 -13.16 9.07
CA ARG A 46 -2.49 -14.60 9.31
C ARG A 46 -2.06 -14.96 10.74
N GLU A 47 -0.99 -14.36 11.25
CA GLU A 47 -0.57 -14.58 12.63
C GLU A 47 -1.63 -14.15 13.64
N LYS A 48 -2.25 -12.98 13.43
CA LYS A 48 -3.32 -12.50 14.29
C LYS A 48 -4.49 -13.49 14.30
N ASN A 49 -4.93 -13.96 13.13
CA ASN A 49 -6.02 -14.94 13.02
C ASN A 49 -5.69 -16.30 13.63
N ARG A 50 -4.41 -16.73 13.60
CA ARG A 50 -3.97 -17.96 14.28
C ARG A 50 -3.89 -17.79 15.81
N LYS A 51 -3.60 -16.57 16.29
CA LYS A 51 -3.50 -16.24 17.72
C LYS A 51 -4.86 -15.90 18.36
N SER A 52 -5.87 -15.57 17.57
CA SER A 52 -7.26 -15.41 18.02
C SER A 52 -8.12 -16.61 17.60
N PRO A 53 -8.33 -17.62 18.45
CA PRO A 53 -9.28 -18.69 18.16
C PRO A 53 -10.69 -18.11 18.33
N SER A 54 -11.24 -17.47 17.31
CA SER A 54 -12.61 -16.96 17.36
C SER A 54 -13.20 -16.94 15.96
N LEU A 55 -13.78 -18.08 15.56
CA LEU A 55 -15.02 -18.20 14.78
C LEU A 55 -15.39 -19.66 14.38
N GLU A 56 -14.80 -20.70 14.97
CA GLU A 56 -15.28 -22.10 14.80
C GLU A 56 -16.47 -22.48 15.72
N LEU A 57 -17.30 -21.52 16.12
CA LEU A 57 -18.56 -21.78 16.84
C LEU A 57 -19.72 -21.00 16.19
N ARG A 58 -19.87 -21.12 14.87
CA ARG A 58 -21.14 -20.84 14.17
C ARG A 58 -21.30 -21.75 12.96
N THR A 59 -21.59 -23.01 13.23
CA THR A 59 -22.57 -23.85 12.51
C THR A 59 -22.71 -25.13 13.33
N GLN A 60 -23.54 -25.03 14.38
CA GLN A 60 -24.53 -26.09 14.59
C GLN A 60 -25.67 -25.83 13.60
#